data_AF-A0A3C0XY10-F1
#
_entry.id   AF-A0A3C0XY10-F1
#
_cell.length_a   1.000
_cell.length_b   1.000
_cell.length_c   1.000
_cell.angle_alpha   90.00
_cell.angle_beta   90.00
_cell.angle_gamma   90.00
#
_symmetry.space_group_name_H-M   'P 1'
#
loop_
_entity.id
_entity.type
_entity.pdbx_description
1 polymer ?
#
loop_
_entity_poly.entity_id
_entity_poly.type
_entity_poly.pdbx_seq_one_letter_code
_entity_poly.pdbx_strand_id
1 'polypeptide(L)'
;MRFKEEWRGFKGTHWTDDVNVRDFIQDNYTPYDGDESFLAGPTDATNKLWGRLQEIQKAERDKGGVLDCETEIVSSLTAYGPGYIDESMKDLEQIVGLQTDKPLKRAFMPYGGIKMAQEAAEQYGYHVNDKYNQIFNEYHKTHNQAVFDAYTDEMKVARHTHIVTGLPDTYGRGRIVGDYRRVALYGIDYLIEKKMADKQNTGHGDMTDDVIRLREELADQIKALKGMKEMAKIYGFDISKPAKNAKEAVQWLYFGYLAAIKTQNGAAMSVGR
;
A
#
# COMPACT_ATOMS: atom_id res chain seq x y z
N MET A 1 30.35 -0.55 8.06
CA MET A 1 29.07 -0.96 7.46
C MET A 1 28.06 -1.23 8.57
N ARG A 2 26.93 -0.51 8.60
CA ARG A 2 25.91 -0.57 9.67
C ARG A 2 25.24 -1.95 9.78
N PHE A 3 24.94 -2.57 8.64
CA PHE A 3 24.28 -3.87 8.53
C PHE A 3 25.24 -4.89 7.91
N LYS A 4 26.15 -5.44 8.72
CA LYS A 4 27.25 -6.30 8.23
C LYS A 4 26.78 -7.63 7.66
N GLU A 5 25.67 -8.17 8.16
CA GLU A 5 25.15 -9.47 7.72
C GLU A 5 24.30 -9.31 6.46
N GLU A 6 23.36 -8.37 6.48
CA GLU A 6 22.38 -8.15 5.44
C GLU A 6 22.99 -7.57 4.15
N TRP A 7 24.04 -6.75 4.29
CA TRP A 7 24.71 -6.12 3.14
C TRP A 7 26.00 -6.83 2.71
N ARG A 8 26.23 -8.05 3.21
CA ARG A 8 27.47 -8.78 2.94
C ARG A 8 27.64 -9.07 1.45
N GLY A 9 28.75 -8.59 0.89
CA GLY A 9 29.13 -8.84 -0.51
C GLY A 9 28.61 -7.79 -1.50
N PHE A 10 27.77 -6.85 -1.05
CA PHE A 10 27.41 -5.70 -1.88
C PHE A 10 28.53 -4.67 -1.94
N LYS A 11 28.63 -4.02 -3.10
CA LYS A 11 29.57 -2.95 -3.46
C LYS A 11 28.91 -1.59 -3.31
N GLY A 12 29.72 -0.54 -3.26
CA GLY A 12 29.26 0.84 -3.11
C GLY A 12 29.33 1.35 -1.68
N THR A 13 29.36 2.67 -1.53
CA THR A 13 29.44 3.33 -0.21
C THR A 13 28.34 4.37 -0.02
N HIS A 14 27.92 5.08 -1.06
CA HIS A 14 26.96 6.17 -0.92
C HIS A 14 25.58 5.66 -0.45
N TRP A 15 25.04 4.61 -1.07
CA TRP A 15 23.79 3.99 -0.63
C TRP A 15 23.83 3.41 0.79
N THR A 16 25.02 3.25 1.39
CA THR A 16 25.16 2.76 2.77
C THR A 16 25.03 3.86 3.82
N ASP A 17 25.33 5.11 3.42
CA ASP A 17 25.28 6.30 4.28
C ASP A 17 23.97 7.09 4.10
N ASP A 18 23.32 6.97 2.93
CA ASP A 18 22.04 7.60 2.61
C ASP A 18 21.03 6.69 1.89
N VAL A 19 19.75 7.08 1.88
CA VAL A 19 18.67 6.33 1.21
C VAL A 19 18.77 6.52 -0.32
N ASN A 20 19.56 5.67 -0.97
CA ASN A 20 19.81 5.72 -2.40
C ASN A 20 19.74 4.34 -3.07
N VAL A 21 18.53 3.88 -3.37
CA VAL A 21 18.29 2.59 -4.03
C VAL A 21 18.89 2.54 -5.44
N ARG A 22 18.97 3.68 -6.14
CA ARG A 22 19.55 3.73 -7.49
C ARG A 22 21.03 3.38 -7.48
N ASP A 23 21.78 4.01 -6.57
CA ASP A 23 23.21 3.76 -6.38
C ASP A 23 23.47 2.30 -6.00
N PHE A 24 22.68 1.75 -5.05
CA PHE A 24 22.73 0.33 -4.72
C PHE A 24 22.55 -0.56 -5.95
N ILE A 25 21.53 -0.30 -6.79
CA ILE A 25 21.28 -1.10 -7.99
C ILE A 25 22.46 -0.99 -8.94
N GLN A 26 22.93 0.21 -9.27
CA GLN A 26 24.02 0.41 -10.24
C GLN A 26 25.30 -0.31 -9.84
N ASP A 27 25.62 -0.35 -8.54
CA ASP A 27 26.82 -0.99 -8.03
C ASP A 27 26.74 -2.52 -7.93
N ASN A 28 25.52 -3.09 -7.92
CA ASN A 28 25.32 -4.48 -7.52
C ASN A 28 24.54 -5.36 -8.49
N TYR A 29 23.78 -4.78 -9.43
CA TYR A 29 23.09 -5.60 -10.42
C TYR A 29 24.07 -6.27 -11.39
N THR A 30 23.74 -7.46 -11.84
CA THR A 30 24.47 -8.13 -12.92
C THR A 30 23.63 -7.99 -14.18
N PRO A 31 24.08 -7.25 -15.20
CA PRO A 31 23.43 -7.25 -16.51
C PRO A 31 23.30 -8.68 -17.04
N TYR A 32 22.18 -8.98 -17.67
CA TYR A 32 21.92 -10.29 -18.26
C TYR A 32 21.59 -10.10 -19.74
N ASP A 33 22.54 -10.49 -20.60
CA ASP A 33 22.43 -10.41 -22.07
C ASP A 33 22.17 -11.80 -22.71
N GLY A 34 21.74 -12.79 -21.91
CA GLY A 34 21.37 -14.13 -22.37
C GLY A 34 19.89 -14.26 -22.79
N ASP A 35 19.37 -15.48 -22.84
CA ASP A 35 18.02 -15.82 -23.27
C ASP A 35 17.16 -16.47 -22.16
N GLU A 36 15.93 -16.89 -22.47
CA GLU A 36 15.00 -17.49 -21.53
C GLU A 36 15.30 -18.95 -21.15
N SER A 37 16.38 -19.57 -21.64
CA SER A 37 16.65 -21.00 -21.44
C SER A 37 16.89 -21.41 -19.98
N PHE A 38 17.27 -20.48 -19.12
CA PHE A 38 17.45 -20.72 -17.68
C PHE A 38 16.13 -20.66 -16.88
N LEU A 39 15.03 -20.24 -17.49
CA LEU A 39 13.76 -20.07 -16.79
C LEU A 39 13.22 -21.42 -16.29
N ALA A 40 12.95 -21.48 -14.99
CA ALA A 40 12.27 -22.63 -14.38
C ALA A 40 10.74 -22.49 -14.51
N GLY A 41 10.07 -23.63 -14.68
CA GLY A 41 8.60 -23.70 -14.64
C GLY A 41 8.02 -23.49 -13.23
N PRO A 42 6.68 -23.39 -13.12
CA PRO A 42 6.01 -23.25 -11.83
C PRO A 42 6.19 -24.50 -10.97
N THR A 43 6.27 -24.30 -9.65
CA THR A 43 6.29 -25.40 -8.68
C THR A 43 4.89 -25.98 -8.46
N ASP A 44 4.81 -27.18 -7.89
CA ASP A 44 3.53 -27.78 -7.47
C ASP A 44 2.76 -26.90 -6.47
N ALA A 45 3.47 -26.22 -5.56
CA ALA A 45 2.89 -25.27 -4.63
C ALA A 45 2.26 -24.08 -5.38
N THR A 46 2.98 -23.51 -6.35
CA THR A 46 2.47 -22.44 -7.22
C THR A 46 1.22 -22.87 -7.97
N ASN A 47 1.22 -24.06 -8.58
CA ASN A 47 0.07 -24.57 -9.33
C ASN A 47 -1.15 -24.79 -8.43
N LYS A 48 -0.96 -25.32 -7.21
CA LYS A 48 -2.05 -25.52 -6.24
C LYS A 48 -2.67 -24.19 -5.79
N LEU A 49 -1.83 -23.23 -5.39
CA LEU A 49 -2.27 -21.91 -4.94
C LEU A 49 -2.97 -21.16 -6.07
N TRP A 50 -2.40 -21.19 -7.28
CA TRP A 50 -3.01 -20.54 -8.44
C TRP A 50 -4.34 -21.19 -8.84
N GLY A 51 -4.41 -22.53 -8.88
CA GLY A 51 -5.65 -23.24 -9.14
C GLY A 51 -6.75 -22.87 -8.14
N ARG A 52 -6.41 -22.80 -6.85
CA ARG A 52 -7.35 -22.35 -5.82
C ARG A 52 -7.82 -20.92 -6.03
N LEU A 53 -6.90 -20.01 -6.33
CA LEU A 53 -7.26 -18.62 -6.63
C LEU A 53 -8.17 -18.51 -7.87
N GLN A 54 -7.95 -19.32 -8.91
CA GLN A 54 -8.80 -19.33 -10.10
C GLN A 54 -10.25 -19.77 -9.80
N GLU A 55 -10.45 -20.71 -8.87
CA GLU A 55 -11.78 -21.08 -8.37
C GLU A 55 -12.46 -19.90 -7.66
N ILE A 56 -11.71 -19.18 -6.81
CA ILE A 56 -12.20 -18.01 -6.08
C ILE A 56 -12.56 -16.87 -7.05
N GLN A 57 -11.74 -16.63 -8.08
CA GLN A 57 -12.02 -15.69 -9.15
C GLN A 57 -13.24 -16.11 -10.00
N LYS A 58 -13.44 -17.42 -10.20
CA LYS A 58 -14.66 -17.91 -10.87
C LYS A 58 -15.89 -17.58 -10.02
N ALA A 59 -15.84 -17.82 -8.72
CA ALA A 59 -16.92 -17.45 -7.81
C ALA A 59 -17.19 -15.94 -7.80
N GLU A 60 -16.15 -15.10 -7.88
CA GLU A 60 -16.31 -13.64 -8.03
C GLU A 60 -17.09 -13.28 -9.31
N ARG A 61 -16.72 -13.88 -10.44
CA ARG A 61 -17.42 -13.66 -11.72
C ARG A 61 -18.85 -14.16 -11.68
N ASP A 62 -19.09 -15.35 -11.12
CA ASP A 62 -20.43 -15.94 -10.98
C ASP A 62 -21.33 -15.08 -10.05
N LYS A 63 -20.72 -14.30 -9.14
CA LYS A 63 -21.39 -13.33 -8.26
C LYS A 63 -21.51 -11.91 -8.85
N GLY A 64 -21.17 -11.72 -10.12
CA GLY A 64 -21.30 -10.41 -10.78
C GLY A 64 -20.14 -9.43 -10.54
N GLY A 65 -18.98 -9.92 -10.09
CA GLY A 65 -17.73 -9.15 -10.08
C GLY A 65 -17.24 -8.66 -8.71
N VAL A 66 -18.03 -8.84 -7.63
CA VAL A 66 -17.59 -8.61 -6.24
C VAL A 66 -17.86 -9.87 -5.42
N LEU A 67 -16.80 -10.54 -5.01
CA LEU A 67 -16.93 -11.77 -4.21
C LEU A 67 -17.38 -11.45 -2.80
N ASP A 68 -16.69 -10.50 -2.15
CA ASP A 68 -16.98 -10.06 -0.80
C ASP A 68 -16.58 -8.59 -0.60
N CYS A 69 -17.26 -7.90 0.31
CA CYS A 69 -17.02 -6.50 0.63
C CYS A 69 -17.08 -6.30 2.14
N GLU A 70 -16.11 -5.54 2.67
CA GLU A 70 -16.12 -5.15 4.08
C GLU A 70 -17.23 -4.11 4.36
N THR A 71 -18.00 -4.33 5.43
CA THR A 71 -19.10 -3.44 5.83
C THR A 71 -18.97 -2.91 7.26
N GLU A 72 -18.09 -3.50 8.07
CA GLU A 72 -18.03 -3.28 9.52
C GLU A 72 -16.79 -2.53 9.99
N ILE A 73 -15.71 -2.55 9.20
CA ILE A 73 -14.38 -2.07 9.56
C ILE A 73 -13.81 -1.14 8.49
N VAL A 74 -13.33 0.04 8.90
CA VAL A 74 -12.55 0.94 8.03
C VAL A 74 -11.14 0.39 7.85
N SER A 75 -10.73 0.25 6.58
CA SER A 75 -9.40 -0.26 6.24
C SER A 75 -8.28 0.61 6.81
N SER A 76 -7.29 -0.04 7.38
CA SER A 76 -6.04 0.56 7.85
C SER A 76 -4.93 -0.49 7.81
N LEU A 77 -3.70 -0.10 8.14
CA LEU A 77 -2.54 -1.01 8.14
C LEU A 77 -2.78 -2.29 8.97
N THR A 78 -3.50 -2.16 10.08
CA THR A 78 -3.71 -3.24 11.06
C THR A 78 -5.19 -3.55 11.29
N ALA A 79 -6.08 -3.13 10.38
CA ALA A 79 -7.53 -3.35 10.49
C ALA A 79 -7.93 -4.84 10.44
N TYR A 80 -7.12 -5.64 9.75
CA TYR A 80 -7.40 -7.05 9.49
C TYR A 80 -6.29 -7.93 10.09
N GLY A 81 -6.65 -9.15 10.47
CA GLY A 81 -5.69 -10.22 10.75
C GLY A 81 -4.94 -10.67 9.50
N PRO A 82 -4.10 -11.72 9.62
CA PRO A 82 -3.44 -12.28 8.45
C PRO A 82 -4.49 -12.95 7.55
N GLY A 83 -4.34 -12.79 6.23
CA GLY A 83 -5.14 -13.49 5.24
C GLY A 83 -4.22 -14.29 4.31
N TYR A 84 -4.68 -15.49 3.95
CA TYR A 84 -4.00 -16.43 3.05
C TYR A 84 -4.93 -16.82 1.91
N ILE A 85 -4.39 -17.32 0.78
CA ILE A 85 -5.21 -17.77 -0.35
C ILE A 85 -6.15 -18.89 0.09
N ASP A 86 -5.63 -19.80 0.93
CA ASP A 86 -6.40 -20.83 1.61
C ASP A 86 -5.69 -21.20 2.92
N GLU A 87 -6.41 -21.13 4.04
CA GLU A 87 -5.85 -21.42 5.36
C GLU A 87 -5.22 -22.82 5.45
N SER A 88 -5.78 -23.80 4.75
CA SER A 88 -5.25 -25.18 4.73
C SER A 88 -3.95 -25.32 3.93
N MET A 89 -3.61 -24.31 3.12
CA MET A 89 -2.45 -24.29 2.24
C MET A 89 -1.48 -23.13 2.52
N LYS A 90 -1.66 -22.40 3.63
CA LYS A 90 -0.85 -21.22 3.95
C LYS A 90 0.67 -21.50 3.94
N ASP A 91 1.09 -22.71 4.32
CA ASP A 91 2.50 -23.11 4.37
C ASP A 91 3.11 -23.29 2.98
N LEU A 92 2.28 -23.35 1.92
CA LEU A 92 2.75 -23.35 0.53
C LEU A 92 3.17 -21.95 0.06
N GLU A 93 2.62 -20.88 0.66
CA GLU A 93 2.90 -19.51 0.26
C GLU A 93 4.32 -19.09 0.64
N GLN A 94 5.13 -18.75 -0.37
CA GLN A 94 6.49 -18.25 -0.14
C GLN A 94 6.51 -16.75 0.18
N ILE A 95 5.56 -16.00 -0.37
CA ILE A 95 5.37 -14.57 -0.12
C ILE A 95 3.91 -14.39 0.28
N VAL A 96 3.68 -13.75 1.43
CA VAL A 96 2.37 -13.66 2.07
C VAL A 96 1.90 -12.21 2.19
N GLY A 97 0.59 -12.03 2.35
CA GLY A 97 -0.03 -10.74 2.63
C GLY A 97 -1.22 -10.46 1.73
N LEU A 98 -2.39 -10.26 2.34
CA LEU A 98 -3.62 -9.85 1.64
C LEU A 98 -4.13 -8.51 2.19
N GLN A 99 -4.87 -7.76 1.37
CA GLN A 99 -5.44 -6.46 1.75
C GLN A 99 -6.43 -6.60 2.91
N THR A 100 -7.19 -7.67 2.94
CA THR A 100 -8.16 -8.02 4.00
C THR A 100 -7.82 -9.40 4.59
N ASP A 101 -8.72 -9.96 5.38
CA ASP A 101 -8.63 -11.30 5.98
C ASP A 101 -8.90 -12.45 5.00
N LYS A 102 -9.35 -12.16 3.76
CA LYS A 102 -9.71 -13.18 2.76
C LYS A 102 -9.27 -12.79 1.35
N PRO A 103 -8.99 -13.76 0.46
CA PRO A 103 -8.72 -13.46 -0.95
C PRO A 103 -9.95 -12.85 -1.62
N LEU A 104 -9.73 -11.81 -2.41
CA LEU A 104 -10.75 -11.08 -3.18
C LEU A 104 -11.90 -10.45 -2.36
N LYS A 105 -11.74 -10.32 -1.03
CA LYS A 105 -12.62 -9.46 -0.21
C LYS A 105 -12.15 -8.01 -0.30
N ARG A 106 -13.01 -7.12 -0.82
CA ARG A 106 -12.71 -5.69 -1.01
C ARG A 106 -12.81 -4.95 0.32
N ALA A 107 -11.80 -4.14 0.64
CA ALA A 107 -11.76 -3.35 1.86
C ALA A 107 -12.66 -2.10 1.77
N PHE A 108 -13.13 -1.61 2.92
CA PHE A 108 -13.92 -0.38 3.02
C PHE A 108 -13.00 0.82 3.27
N MET A 109 -12.93 1.74 2.30
CA MET A 109 -12.01 2.90 2.31
C MET A 109 -12.76 4.24 2.14
N PRO A 110 -13.44 4.73 3.19
CA PRO A 110 -14.35 5.88 3.11
C PRO A 110 -13.68 7.26 3.08
N TYR A 111 -12.38 7.37 3.38
CA TYR A 111 -11.69 8.67 3.42
C TYR A 111 -11.77 9.46 2.10
N GLY A 112 -11.87 8.75 0.97
CA GLY A 112 -12.09 9.35 -0.35
C GLY A 112 -13.49 9.95 -0.54
N GLY A 113 -14.50 9.43 0.16
CA GLY A 113 -15.90 9.84 0.09
C GLY A 113 -16.83 8.73 0.60
N ILE A 114 -17.57 9.00 1.68
CA ILE A 114 -18.43 8.00 2.34
C ILE A 114 -19.62 7.59 1.48
N LYS A 115 -20.33 8.55 0.89
CA LYS A 115 -21.51 8.30 0.06
C LYS A 115 -21.19 7.35 -1.11
N MET A 116 -20.08 7.58 -1.80
CA MET A 116 -19.65 6.75 -2.94
C MET A 116 -19.27 5.35 -2.49
N ALA A 117 -18.65 5.20 -1.32
CA ALA A 117 -18.32 3.89 -0.78
C ALA A 117 -19.58 3.09 -0.40
N GLN A 118 -20.61 3.75 0.14
CA GLN A 118 -21.89 3.13 0.49
C GLN A 118 -22.70 2.74 -0.75
N GLU A 119 -22.88 3.65 -1.70
CA GLU A 119 -23.57 3.38 -2.96
C GLU A 119 -22.90 2.23 -3.73
N ALA A 120 -21.56 2.20 -3.74
CA ALA A 120 -20.82 1.10 -4.35
C ALA A 120 -21.08 -0.23 -3.65
N ALA A 121 -21.15 -0.27 -2.31
CA ALA A 121 -21.48 -1.50 -1.58
C ALA A 121 -22.93 -1.96 -1.86
N GLU A 122 -23.88 -1.03 -1.84
CA GLU A 122 -25.31 -1.29 -2.08
C GLU A 122 -25.59 -1.86 -3.47
N GLN A 123 -24.85 -1.39 -4.50
CA GLN A 123 -24.93 -1.92 -5.86
C GLN A 123 -24.62 -3.43 -5.96
N TYR A 124 -23.83 -3.95 -5.01
CA TYR A 124 -23.51 -5.38 -4.92
C TYR A 124 -24.28 -6.09 -3.79
N GLY A 125 -25.32 -5.45 -3.23
CA GLY A 125 -26.18 -6.03 -2.20
C GLY A 125 -25.58 -6.00 -0.78
N TYR A 126 -24.56 -5.18 -0.55
CA TYR A 126 -23.94 -5.00 0.77
C TYR A 126 -24.44 -3.72 1.43
N HIS A 127 -24.70 -3.78 2.73
CA HIS A 127 -25.05 -2.62 3.52
C HIS A 127 -23.92 -2.32 4.51
N VAL A 128 -23.25 -1.18 4.29
CA VAL A 128 -22.19 -0.69 5.19
C VAL A 128 -22.82 -0.25 6.50
N ASN A 129 -22.19 -0.58 7.63
CA ASN A 129 -22.68 -0.24 8.95
C ASN A 129 -23.01 1.26 9.08
N ASP A 130 -24.26 1.56 9.45
CA ASP A 130 -24.81 2.91 9.54
C ASP A 130 -24.02 3.87 10.43
N LYS A 131 -23.26 3.36 11.40
CA LYS A 131 -22.38 4.20 12.25
C LYS A 131 -21.42 5.05 11.41
N TYR A 132 -21.03 4.58 10.23
CA TYR A 132 -20.11 5.28 9.35
C TYR A 132 -20.73 6.50 8.65
N ASN A 133 -22.06 6.57 8.55
CA ASN A 133 -22.75 7.79 8.15
C ASN A 133 -22.39 8.93 9.10
N GLN A 134 -22.55 8.71 10.40
CA GLN A 134 -22.25 9.73 11.40
C GLN A 134 -20.76 10.07 11.42
N ILE A 135 -19.90 9.05 11.43
CA ILE A 135 -18.45 9.25 11.51
C ILE A 135 -17.93 10.11 10.35
N PHE A 136 -18.33 9.84 9.10
CA PHE A 136 -17.74 10.51 7.93
C PHE A 136 -18.54 11.70 7.39
N ASN A 137 -19.74 11.96 7.93
CA ASN A 137 -20.47 13.20 7.62
C ASN A 137 -20.41 14.23 8.76
N GLU A 138 -20.26 13.81 10.02
CA GLU A 138 -20.24 14.72 11.18
C GLU A 138 -18.86 14.85 11.82
N TYR A 139 -18.13 13.74 12.04
CA TYR A 139 -16.89 13.77 12.83
C TYR A 139 -15.62 13.91 11.99
N HIS A 140 -15.60 13.32 10.79
CA HIS A 140 -14.42 13.27 9.93
C HIS A 140 -14.79 13.62 8.49
N LYS A 141 -14.42 14.83 8.07
CA LYS A 141 -14.61 15.27 6.68
C LYS A 141 -13.85 14.37 5.69
N THR A 142 -14.48 14.02 4.59
CA THR A 142 -13.87 13.22 3.51
C THR A 142 -13.27 14.11 2.42
N HIS A 143 -12.39 13.54 1.59
CA HIS A 143 -11.84 14.22 0.41
C HIS A 143 -12.95 14.74 -0.51
N ASN A 144 -13.91 13.88 -0.85
CA ASN A 144 -15.07 14.25 -1.67
C ASN A 144 -15.80 15.48 -1.11
N GLN A 145 -16.15 15.49 0.18
CA GLN A 145 -16.82 16.64 0.77
C GLN A 145 -15.98 17.92 0.70
N ALA A 146 -14.67 17.83 0.98
CA ALA A 146 -13.78 18.98 0.92
C ALA A 146 -13.66 19.57 -0.50
N VAL A 147 -13.64 18.71 -1.53
CA VAL A 147 -13.62 19.15 -2.93
C VAL A 147 -14.91 19.88 -3.29
N PHE A 148 -16.08 19.32 -2.96
CA PHE A 148 -17.37 19.90 -3.34
C PHE A 148 -17.72 21.19 -2.57
N ASP A 149 -17.20 21.36 -1.36
CA ASP A 149 -17.28 22.61 -0.60
C ASP A 149 -16.45 23.73 -1.25
N ALA A 150 -15.33 23.38 -1.91
CA ALA A 150 -14.42 24.33 -2.54
C ALA A 150 -14.75 24.61 -4.02
N TYR A 151 -15.52 23.75 -4.68
CA TYR A 151 -15.90 23.91 -6.08
C TYR A 151 -16.76 25.14 -6.33
N THR A 152 -16.41 25.89 -7.37
CA THR A 152 -17.26 26.96 -7.92
C THR A 152 -18.46 26.38 -8.67
N ASP A 153 -19.48 27.20 -8.86
CA ASP A 153 -20.66 26.79 -9.64
C ASP A 153 -20.31 26.45 -11.09
N GLU A 154 -19.37 27.19 -11.68
CA GLU A 154 -18.85 26.90 -13.03
C GLU A 154 -18.20 25.52 -13.12
N MET A 155 -17.35 25.15 -12.15
CA MET A 155 -16.73 23.83 -12.09
C MET A 155 -17.79 22.71 -12.00
N LYS A 156 -18.84 22.92 -11.20
CA LYS A 156 -19.96 21.97 -11.07
C LYS A 156 -20.72 21.82 -12.38
N VAL A 157 -20.98 22.92 -13.09
CA VAL A 157 -21.65 22.90 -14.41
C VAL A 157 -20.80 22.19 -15.45
N ALA A 158 -19.50 22.49 -15.53
CA ALA A 158 -18.58 21.82 -16.46
C ALA A 158 -18.53 20.30 -16.25
N ARG A 159 -18.58 19.86 -14.99
CA ARG A 159 -18.67 18.44 -14.63
C ARG A 159 -20.01 17.82 -15.02
N HIS A 160 -21.12 18.49 -14.70
CA HIS A 160 -22.47 18.00 -14.98
C HIS A 160 -22.75 17.88 -16.49
N THR A 161 -22.20 18.81 -17.28
CA THR A 161 -22.33 18.84 -18.75
C THR A 161 -21.30 17.97 -19.47
N HIS A 162 -20.50 17.18 -18.73
CA HIS A 162 -19.46 16.29 -19.25
C HIS A 162 -18.35 16.97 -20.06
N ILE A 163 -18.17 18.28 -19.93
CA ILE A 163 -17.02 19.01 -20.50
C ILE A 163 -15.73 18.59 -19.79
N VAL A 164 -15.80 18.42 -18.46
CA VAL A 164 -14.72 17.87 -17.65
C VAL A 164 -15.25 16.67 -16.88
N THR A 165 -14.74 15.47 -17.17
CA THR A 165 -15.23 14.21 -16.57
C THR A 165 -14.08 13.36 -16.05
N GLY A 166 -14.37 12.51 -15.06
CA GLY A 166 -13.39 11.56 -14.52
C GLY A 166 -12.30 12.19 -13.65
N LEU A 167 -12.56 13.34 -13.04
CA LEU A 167 -11.65 13.92 -12.05
C LEU A 167 -11.63 13.06 -10.77
N PRO A 168 -10.52 13.01 -10.02
CA PRO A 168 -10.40 12.26 -8.78
C PRO A 168 -11.08 12.99 -7.61
N ASP A 169 -12.36 13.30 -7.76
CA ASP A 169 -13.20 13.98 -6.76
C ASP A 169 -14.03 13.01 -5.91
N THR A 170 -14.12 11.74 -6.31
CA THR A 170 -14.89 10.69 -5.61
C THR A 170 -14.07 9.47 -5.20
N TYR A 171 -12.77 9.43 -5.49
CA TYR A 171 -11.89 8.30 -5.22
C TYR A 171 -10.44 8.78 -4.99
N GLY A 172 -9.57 7.88 -4.50
CA GLY A 172 -8.16 8.19 -4.30
C GLY A 172 -7.47 8.58 -5.61
N ARG A 173 -6.75 9.71 -5.64
CA ARG A 173 -6.05 10.19 -6.84
C ARG A 173 -5.09 9.18 -7.48
N GLY A 174 -4.45 8.32 -6.66
CA GLY A 174 -3.42 7.39 -7.11
C GLY A 174 -2.21 8.12 -7.74
N ARG A 175 -1.55 7.48 -8.71
CA ARG A 175 -0.38 8.04 -9.44
C ARG A 175 0.78 8.42 -8.51
N ILE A 176 0.87 7.75 -7.37
CA ILE A 176 1.99 7.83 -6.43
C ILE A 176 2.63 6.45 -6.39
N VAL A 177 3.94 6.41 -6.60
CA VAL A 177 4.73 5.18 -6.51
C VAL A 177 5.66 5.34 -5.32
N GLY A 178 5.36 4.62 -4.24
CA GLY A 178 6.31 4.50 -3.13
C GLY A 178 7.51 3.69 -3.60
N ASP A 179 8.72 4.06 -3.18
CA ASP A 179 9.90 3.26 -3.46
C ASP A 179 9.98 2.10 -2.44
N TYR A 180 9.17 1.07 -2.67
CA TYR A 180 8.98 -0.04 -1.73
C TYR A 180 10.25 -0.88 -1.51
N ARG A 181 11.18 -0.84 -2.47
CA ARG A 181 12.52 -1.46 -2.36
C ARG A 181 13.32 -0.92 -1.18
N ARG A 182 13.03 0.30 -0.72
CA ARG A 182 13.65 0.88 0.47
C ARG A 182 13.40 0.04 1.72
N VAL A 183 12.23 -0.58 1.85
CA VAL A 183 11.90 -1.44 2.98
C VAL A 183 12.84 -2.64 3.00
N ALA A 184 13.06 -3.27 1.84
CA ALA A 184 13.99 -4.39 1.71
C ALA A 184 15.44 -3.97 1.95
N LEU A 185 15.90 -2.88 1.34
CA LEU A 185 17.30 -2.47 1.39
C LEU A 185 17.73 -1.92 2.76
N TYR A 186 16.85 -1.22 3.46
CA TYR A 186 17.19 -0.45 4.67
C TYR A 186 16.52 -0.94 5.94
N GLY A 187 15.41 -1.68 5.84
CA GLY A 187 14.54 -1.95 6.98
C GLY A 187 13.81 -0.71 7.48
N ILE A 188 12.75 -0.91 8.26
CA ILE A 188 11.91 0.20 8.71
C ILE A 188 12.63 1.13 9.70
N ASP A 189 13.48 0.62 10.58
CA ASP A 189 14.09 1.44 11.65
C ASP A 189 15.04 2.50 11.07
N TYR A 190 15.80 2.15 10.03
CA TYR A 190 16.65 3.10 9.31
C TYR A 190 15.81 4.17 8.59
N LEU A 191 14.70 3.79 7.97
CA LEU A 191 13.82 4.74 7.28
C LEU A 191 13.15 5.71 8.26
N ILE A 192 12.77 5.24 9.45
CA ILE A 192 12.25 6.09 10.52
C ILE A 192 13.31 7.09 10.98
N GLU A 193 14.55 6.63 11.21
CA GLU A 193 15.66 7.51 11.60
C GLU A 193 15.88 8.62 10.58
N LYS A 194 15.91 8.28 9.28
CA LYS A 194 16.05 9.26 8.20
C LYS A 194 14.87 10.24 8.14
N LYS A 195 13.64 9.76 8.34
CA LYS A 195 12.46 10.65 8.41
C LYS A 195 12.45 11.56 9.63
N MET A 196 12.98 11.10 10.77
CA MET A 196 13.17 11.96 11.94
C MET A 196 14.19 13.05 11.66
N ALA A 197 15.30 12.72 10.98
CA ALA A 197 16.28 13.70 10.53
C ALA A 197 15.68 14.72 9.54
N ASP A 198 14.92 14.26 8.53
CA ASP A 198 14.17 15.15 7.62
C ASP A 198 13.33 16.15 8.41
N LYS A 199 12.54 15.65 9.38
CA LYS A 199 11.65 16.49 10.19
C LYS A 199 12.40 17.49 11.07
N GLN A 200 13.53 17.10 11.64
CA GLN A 200 14.37 18.01 12.44
C GLN A 200 14.96 19.12 11.58
N ASN A 201 15.33 18.81 10.35
CA ASN A 201 15.94 19.76 9.41
C ASN A 201 14.92 20.58 8.59
N THR A 202 13.61 20.39 8.80
CA THR A 202 12.57 21.11 8.06
C THR A 202 12.20 22.43 8.75
N GLY A 203 12.31 23.54 8.02
CA GLY A 203 11.80 24.86 8.38
C GLY A 203 12.87 25.91 8.69
N HIS A 204 14.11 25.50 8.98
CA HIS A 204 15.25 26.41 9.23
C HIS A 204 15.00 27.55 10.24
N GLY A 205 14.06 27.39 11.17
CA GLY A 205 13.68 28.40 12.17
C GLY A 205 12.36 29.12 11.88
N ASP A 206 11.79 28.94 10.69
CA ASP A 206 10.51 29.52 10.26
C ASP A 206 9.37 28.49 10.32
N MET A 207 8.14 28.98 10.47
CA MET A 207 6.90 28.17 10.55
C MET A 207 5.80 28.78 9.68
N THR A 208 6.03 28.85 8.37
CA THR A 208 5.01 29.17 7.37
C THR A 208 4.04 27.99 7.18
N ASP A 209 2.88 28.23 6.57
CA ASP A 209 1.84 27.20 6.38
C ASP A 209 2.35 25.94 5.66
N ASP A 210 3.20 26.10 4.64
CA ASP A 210 3.81 24.99 3.91
C ASP A 210 4.83 24.21 4.75
N VAL A 211 5.59 24.90 5.61
CA VAL A 211 6.52 24.28 6.56
C VAL A 211 5.75 23.49 7.62
N ILE A 212 4.69 24.05 8.20
CA ILE A 212 3.85 23.38 9.18
C ILE A 212 3.25 22.11 8.57
N ARG A 213 2.65 22.22 7.37
CA ARG A 213 2.10 21.09 6.63
C ARG A 213 3.15 20.01 6.38
N LEU A 214 4.33 20.37 5.86
CA LEU A 214 5.38 19.39 5.57
C LEU A 214 5.85 18.66 6.84
N ARG A 215 5.95 19.37 7.97
CA ARG A 215 6.33 18.77 9.26
C ARG A 215 5.27 17.81 9.80
N GLU A 216 3.99 18.10 9.59
CA GLU A 216 2.86 17.20 9.90
C GLU A 216 2.91 15.95 9.00
N GLU A 217 3.04 16.13 7.68
CA GLU A 217 3.16 15.03 6.71
C GLU A 217 4.35 14.11 7.02
N LEU A 218 5.49 14.66 7.46
CA LEU A 218 6.64 13.87 7.91
C LEU A 218 6.33 13.08 9.19
N ALA A 219 5.52 13.63 10.10
CA ALA A 219 5.05 12.91 11.29
C ALA A 219 4.17 11.72 10.91
N ASP A 220 3.26 11.92 9.95
CA ASP A 220 2.40 10.87 9.43
C ASP A 220 3.18 9.79 8.69
N GLN A 221 4.20 10.16 7.91
CA GLN A 221 5.13 9.21 7.29
C GLN A 221 5.83 8.35 8.35
N ILE A 222 6.31 8.95 9.45
CA ILE A 222 6.93 8.21 10.56
C ILE A 222 5.93 7.27 11.24
N LYS A 223 4.70 7.73 11.47
CA LYS A 223 3.62 6.92 12.06
C LYS A 223 3.26 5.75 11.14
N ALA A 224 3.16 5.98 9.84
CA ALA A 224 2.88 4.94 8.85
C ALA A 224 3.99 3.89 8.82
N LEU A 225 5.27 4.30 8.80
CA LEU A 225 6.42 3.38 8.87
C LEU A 225 6.35 2.50 10.13
N LYS A 226 6.03 3.06 11.30
CA LYS A 226 5.82 2.27 12.52
C LYS A 226 4.66 1.28 12.37
N GLY A 227 3.54 1.72 11.79
CA GLY A 227 2.40 0.85 11.51
C GLY A 227 2.71 -0.29 10.53
N MET A 228 3.65 -0.10 9.59
CA MET A 228 4.09 -1.17 8.70
C MET A 228 4.78 -2.32 9.44
N LYS A 229 5.53 -2.03 10.53
CA LYS A 229 6.11 -3.08 11.38
C LYS A 229 5.02 -3.91 12.06
N GLU A 230 4.01 -3.26 12.62
CA GLU A 230 2.89 -3.97 13.25
C GLU A 230 2.10 -4.78 12.22
N MET A 231 1.89 -4.25 11.01
CA MET A 231 1.26 -4.99 9.91
C MET A 231 2.06 -6.24 9.53
N ALA A 232 3.38 -6.14 9.35
CA ALA A 232 4.20 -7.30 9.00
C ALA A 232 4.26 -8.33 10.14
N LYS A 233 4.23 -7.87 11.40
CA LYS A 233 4.20 -8.73 12.59
C LYS A 233 2.95 -9.59 12.67
N ILE A 234 1.81 -9.13 12.14
CA ILE A 234 0.58 -9.95 12.01
C ILE A 234 0.84 -11.22 11.19
N TYR A 235 1.77 -11.17 10.23
CA TYR A 235 2.20 -12.29 9.41
C TYR A 235 3.44 -13.03 9.98
N GLY A 236 3.91 -12.66 11.17
CA GLY A 236 5.07 -13.28 11.83
C GLY A 236 6.43 -12.76 11.36
N PHE A 237 6.48 -11.60 10.68
CA PHE A 237 7.73 -11.02 10.18
C PHE A 237 8.18 -9.81 11.01
N ASP A 238 9.50 -9.72 11.25
CA ASP A 238 10.14 -8.49 11.75
C ASP A 238 10.90 -7.81 10.60
N ILE A 239 10.32 -6.71 10.11
CA ILE A 239 10.88 -5.89 9.03
C ILE A 239 11.65 -4.66 9.55
N SER A 240 12.02 -4.65 10.84
CA SER A 240 12.80 -3.56 11.45
C SER A 240 14.15 -3.35 10.76
N LYS A 241 14.79 -4.45 10.37
CA LYS A 241 16.10 -4.51 9.70
C LYS A 241 15.97 -4.78 8.20
N PRO A 242 17.04 -4.50 7.42
CA PRO A 242 17.10 -4.89 6.01
C PRO A 242 16.84 -6.39 5.80
N ALA A 243 16.40 -6.73 4.60
CA ALA A 243 16.27 -8.12 4.17
C ALA A 243 17.64 -8.78 4.02
N LYS A 244 17.80 -10.01 4.52
CA LYS A 244 19.08 -10.74 4.50
C LYS A 244 19.24 -11.71 3.31
N ASN A 245 18.16 -11.97 2.58
CA ASN A 245 18.13 -12.90 1.45
C ASN A 245 17.04 -12.52 0.44
N ALA A 246 17.00 -13.23 -0.69
CA ALA A 246 16.05 -12.96 -1.76
C ALA A 246 14.58 -13.07 -1.32
N LYS A 247 14.23 -14.05 -0.48
CA LYS A 247 12.85 -14.25 0.00
C LYS A 247 12.39 -13.06 0.85
N GLU A 248 13.23 -12.63 1.80
CA GLU A 248 12.95 -11.44 2.60
C GLU A 248 12.92 -10.17 1.75
N ALA A 249 13.80 -10.04 0.75
CA ALA A 249 13.82 -8.83 -0.09
C ALA A 249 12.51 -8.66 -0.87
N VAL A 250 11.99 -9.76 -1.44
CA VAL A 250 10.68 -9.76 -2.11
C VAL A 250 9.55 -9.51 -1.12
N GLN A 251 9.57 -10.19 0.04
CA GLN A 251 8.53 -10.03 1.06
C GLN A 251 8.50 -8.60 1.66
N TRP A 252 9.64 -7.95 1.86
CA TRP A 252 9.73 -6.63 2.50
C TRP A 252 9.25 -5.56 1.53
N LEU A 253 9.65 -5.69 0.25
CA LEU A 253 9.11 -4.88 -0.83
C LEU A 253 7.60 -5.03 -0.91
N TYR A 254 7.10 -6.27 -0.90
CA TYR A 254 5.68 -6.54 -0.96
C TYR A 254 4.94 -5.98 0.26
N PHE A 255 5.48 -6.06 1.48
CA PHE A 255 4.89 -5.38 2.64
C PHE A 255 4.88 -3.86 2.49
N GLY A 256 5.90 -3.27 1.88
CA GLY A 256 5.89 -1.87 1.45
C GLY A 256 4.67 -1.53 0.60
N TYR A 257 4.42 -2.34 -0.42
CA TYR A 257 3.28 -2.16 -1.33
C TYR A 257 1.94 -2.47 -0.64
N LEU A 258 1.86 -3.54 0.15
CA LEU A 258 0.68 -3.98 0.89
C LEU A 258 0.17 -2.87 1.82
N ALA A 259 1.09 -2.18 2.50
CA ALA A 259 0.75 -1.03 3.34
C ALA A 259 0.04 0.08 2.56
N ALA A 260 0.48 0.35 1.33
CA ALA A 260 -0.14 1.34 0.46
C ALA A 260 -1.55 0.89 0.03
N ILE A 261 -1.71 -0.34 -0.45
CA ILE A 261 -3.00 -0.86 -0.93
C ILE A 261 -3.97 -1.26 0.20
N LYS A 262 -3.53 -1.26 1.47
CA LYS A 262 -4.41 -1.35 2.66
C LYS A 262 -4.95 -0.01 3.12
N THR A 263 -4.30 1.10 2.75
CA THR A 263 -4.64 2.43 3.27
C THR A 263 -5.18 3.38 2.22
N GLN A 264 -4.94 3.09 0.94
CA GLN A 264 -5.31 3.95 -0.19
C GLN A 264 -5.96 3.13 -1.31
N ASN A 265 -6.99 3.70 -1.94
CA ASN A 265 -7.71 3.14 -3.09
C ASN A 265 -7.45 3.97 -4.36
N GLY A 266 -6.20 4.36 -4.58
CA GLY A 266 -5.81 5.15 -5.74
C GLY A 266 -6.17 4.46 -7.07
N ALA A 267 -6.61 5.22 -8.07
CA ALA A 267 -6.93 4.64 -9.39
C ALA A 267 -5.76 3.88 -10.03
N ALA A 268 -4.54 4.33 -9.80
CA ALA A 268 -3.31 3.63 -10.18
C ALA A 268 -2.38 3.53 -8.97
N MET A 269 -2.24 2.30 -8.44
CA MET A 269 -1.32 1.94 -7.36
C MET A 269 -0.20 1.08 -7.93
N SER A 270 0.80 1.70 -8.54
CA SER A 270 1.86 0.97 -9.24
C SER A 270 2.93 0.48 -8.26
N VAL A 271 3.41 -0.75 -8.47
CA VAL A 271 4.49 -1.35 -7.66
C VAL A 271 5.84 -0.65 -7.88
N GLY A 272 6.05 -0.05 -9.05
CA GLY A 272 7.29 0.65 -9.40
C GLY A 272 8.25 -0.21 -10.19
N ARG A 273 9.55 0.07 -10.06
CA ARG A 273 10.65 -0.56 -10.81
C ARG A 273 11.71 -1.05 -9.85
#